data_AF-A0A2G2VLK7-F1
#
_entry.id   AF-A0A2G2VLK7-F1
#
_cell.length_a   1.000
_cell.length_b   1.000
_cell.length_c   1.000
_cell.angle_alpha   90.00
_cell.angle_beta   90.00
_cell.angle_gamma   90.00
#
_symmetry.space_group_name_H-M   'P 1'
#
loop_
_entity.id
_entity.type
_entity.pdbx_description
1 polymer ?
#
loop_
_entity_poly.entity_id
_entity_poly.type
_entity_poly.pdbx_seq_one_letter_code
_entity_poly.pdbx_strand_id
1 'polypeptide(L)'
;MVKLRYVCIDNCYFTLNGEEGLLEKLEVLSAPCFSCSKDVELLLQKTPYLRELRCSFVDFRQEIFPKLDPLTRLETIEIHLAADSMVGGPYNFPENLRNLTLSNFSLGSCHKSNISKLPNLRVLKLVSIFFDNDEWEVRHDEFPKLKVLKLVKCEFFDEWKGPDDNAFPVLEHLVLDECPYLKEIPTYFNDTGSLKSIKIKSCSEFVERSAKKFKQEQEEVYGNDDLKVFIQRGKRDRLSDDEITCGPALKASVVALPLPSDKEPVKESVFEMEVCVPLWGSVSICGKRADMEDALVAVPNFMKIPIKMLISDRLIDGLSQNLSHLTSHFYGVYDGHGGSQVADYCRKRVHLALVEELKLSEDDLVDGSARDTRQVQWEKIFTNCFVKVDDEVGGKVNIGLCDDNVNTSSGTSEPIAPETVGSTAVVAVICSSHIIVANCGDSRAVLCRGKEAVALSIDHKPSRDDEYARIEASGGKIIQWHGYRVFDVLAMSRSIGARYLKPWIIPKPEVMFVPRVREDECLVLASDGLWDVMTNAEVCKAARQRILLWHKENGTNPRAKRSQGVDPAAQAAAEYLSSMALRKGSYDNISVTVVDLKPHRKFKSKS
;
A
#
# COMPACT_ATOMS: atom_id res chain seq x y z
N MET A 1 -6.89 -31.07 31.27
CA MET A 1 -6.22 -30.32 30.19
C MET A 1 -7.21 -30.09 29.05
N VAL A 2 -7.47 -28.83 28.73
CA VAL A 2 -8.38 -28.41 27.66
C VAL A 2 -7.83 -28.90 26.32
N LYS A 3 -8.66 -29.58 25.51
CA LYS A 3 -8.26 -30.12 24.21
C LYS A 3 -8.33 -28.98 23.18
N LEU A 4 -7.22 -28.29 22.97
CA LEU A 4 -7.10 -27.18 22.02
C LEU A 4 -7.25 -27.71 20.58
N ARG A 5 -8.32 -27.31 19.88
CA ARG A 5 -8.61 -27.72 18.49
C ARG A 5 -8.50 -26.59 17.47
N TYR A 6 -8.63 -25.36 17.94
CA TYR A 6 -8.61 -24.13 17.15
C TYR A 6 -7.70 -23.11 17.83
N VAL A 7 -6.80 -22.52 17.04
CA VAL A 7 -5.89 -21.46 17.48
C VAL A 7 -5.85 -20.36 16.42
N CYS A 8 -6.06 -19.11 16.84
CA CYS A 8 -5.83 -17.92 16.03
C CYS A 8 -4.80 -17.06 16.77
N ILE A 9 -3.71 -16.69 16.10
CA ILE A 9 -2.62 -15.90 16.67
C ILE A 9 -2.43 -14.71 15.76
N ASP A 10 -2.87 -13.53 16.16
CA ASP A 10 -2.79 -12.36 15.29
C ASP A 10 -1.42 -11.68 15.42
N ASN A 11 -0.71 -11.56 14.30
CA ASN A 11 0.52 -10.77 14.13
C ASN A 11 1.65 -11.08 15.14
N CYS A 12 1.74 -12.32 15.63
CA CYS A 12 2.84 -12.74 16.50
C CYS A 12 3.76 -13.73 15.77
N TYR A 13 5.07 -13.56 15.94
CA TYR A 13 6.06 -14.52 15.46
C TYR A 13 5.90 -15.83 16.22
N PHE A 14 5.63 -16.90 15.49
CA PHE A 14 5.41 -18.21 16.09
C PHE A 14 6.74 -18.94 16.27
N THR A 15 7.23 -19.01 17.51
CA THR A 15 8.44 -19.78 17.86
C THR A 15 8.07 -20.91 18.82
N LEU A 16 8.38 -22.15 18.42
CA LEU A 16 8.09 -23.34 19.23
C LEU A 16 9.23 -23.62 20.22
N ASN A 17 9.18 -23.00 21.39
CA ASN A 17 10.10 -23.29 22.49
C ASN A 17 9.41 -24.12 23.58
N GLY A 18 9.79 -25.40 23.71
CA GLY A 18 9.45 -26.24 24.88
C GLY A 18 8.03 -26.84 24.90
N GLU A 19 7.93 -27.93 25.66
CA GLU A 19 6.78 -28.82 25.95
C GLU A 19 6.18 -29.66 24.80
N GLU A 20 6.06 -30.96 25.05
CA GLU A 20 5.42 -31.97 24.21
C GLU A 20 3.92 -32.08 24.55
N GLY A 21 3.06 -32.31 23.56
CA GLY A 21 1.66 -32.71 23.77
C GLY A 21 0.55 -31.65 23.67
N LEU A 22 0.87 -30.35 23.70
CA LEU A 22 -0.15 -29.27 23.71
C LEU A 22 -0.90 -29.09 22.38
N LEU A 23 -0.24 -29.34 21.24
CA LEU A 23 -0.76 -29.06 19.89
C LEU A 23 -1.17 -30.32 19.11
N GLU A 24 -1.04 -31.51 19.72
CA GLU A 24 -1.26 -32.79 19.04
C GLU A 24 -2.69 -32.97 18.50
N LYS A 25 -3.68 -32.26 19.05
CA LYS A 25 -5.09 -32.35 18.63
C LYS A 25 -5.57 -31.11 17.87
N LEU A 26 -4.64 -30.24 17.48
CA LEU A 26 -4.96 -29.03 16.74
C LEU A 26 -5.46 -29.38 15.34
N GLU A 27 -6.65 -28.91 15.00
CA GLU A 27 -7.27 -29.14 13.69
C GLU A 27 -7.21 -27.88 12.81
N VAL A 28 -7.21 -26.69 13.43
CA VAL A 28 -7.16 -25.39 12.72
C VAL A 28 -6.14 -24.46 13.37
N LEU A 29 -5.25 -23.90 12.54
CA LEU A 29 -4.30 -22.87 12.93
C LEU A 29 -4.41 -21.68 11.97
N SER A 30 -4.72 -20.52 12.51
CA SER A 30 -4.89 -19.28 11.74
C SER A 30 -3.98 -18.16 12.24
N ALA A 31 -3.47 -17.38 11.28
CA ALA A 31 -2.64 -16.20 11.43
C ALA A 31 -1.20 -16.33 12.02
N PRO A 32 -0.56 -17.51 12.22
CA PRO A 32 0.84 -17.51 12.62
C PRO A 32 1.73 -16.86 11.55
N CYS A 33 2.73 -16.10 12.02
CA CYS A 33 3.80 -15.56 11.19
C CYS A 33 5.05 -16.43 11.30
N PHE A 34 5.60 -16.85 10.16
CA PHE A 34 6.85 -17.61 10.06
C PHE A 34 7.94 -16.78 9.39
N SER A 35 9.13 -16.75 9.98
CA SER A 35 10.31 -16.11 9.41
C SER A 35 11.38 -17.10 8.92
N CYS A 36 11.24 -18.39 9.23
CA CYS A 36 12.12 -19.43 8.71
C CYS A 36 11.43 -20.80 8.52
N SER A 37 11.93 -21.61 7.58
CA SER A 37 11.39 -22.95 7.28
C SER A 37 11.46 -23.90 8.47
N LYS A 38 12.42 -23.72 9.37
CA LYS A 38 12.59 -24.58 10.54
C LYS A 38 11.39 -24.49 11.50
N ASP A 39 10.82 -23.30 11.69
CA ASP A 39 9.65 -23.11 12.54
C ASP A 39 8.41 -23.73 11.90
N VAL A 40 8.30 -23.66 10.58
CA VAL A 40 7.26 -24.35 9.82
C VAL A 40 7.42 -25.87 10.03
N GLU A 41 8.60 -26.43 9.82
CA GLU A 41 8.87 -27.87 9.99
C GLU A 41 8.59 -28.36 11.42
N LEU A 42 8.98 -27.58 12.44
CA LEU A 42 8.67 -27.86 13.84
C LEU A 42 7.16 -27.84 14.11
N LEU A 43 6.43 -26.91 13.49
CA LEU A 43 4.97 -26.89 13.55
C LEU A 43 4.40 -28.19 12.96
N LEU A 44 4.89 -28.65 11.80
CA LEU A 44 4.41 -29.87 11.17
C LEU A 44 4.58 -31.09 12.10
N GLN A 45 5.71 -31.17 12.81
CA GLN A 45 5.96 -32.26 13.76
C GLN A 45 4.98 -32.23 14.95
N LYS A 46 4.61 -31.05 15.43
CA LYS A 46 3.75 -30.89 16.62
C LYS A 46 2.25 -30.89 16.32
N THR A 47 1.84 -30.82 15.05
CA THR A 47 0.42 -30.67 14.65
C THR A 47 -0.06 -31.75 13.64
N PRO A 48 0.07 -33.06 13.94
CA PRO A 48 -0.22 -34.12 12.97
C PRO A 48 -1.70 -34.25 12.54
N TYR A 49 -2.62 -33.58 13.24
CA TYR A 49 -4.07 -33.59 12.96
C TYR A 49 -4.58 -32.33 12.27
N LEU A 50 -3.67 -31.42 11.85
CA LEU A 50 -4.03 -30.15 11.23
C LEU A 50 -4.76 -30.37 9.90
N ARG A 51 -5.92 -29.72 9.76
CA ARG A 51 -6.79 -29.75 8.57
C ARG A 51 -6.83 -28.40 7.87
N GLU A 52 -6.63 -27.31 8.60
CA GLU A 52 -6.61 -25.95 8.07
C GLU A 52 -5.42 -25.16 8.61
N LEU A 53 -4.65 -24.58 7.69
CA LEU A 53 -3.54 -23.69 7.99
C LEU A 53 -3.72 -22.38 7.22
N ARG A 54 -3.78 -21.26 7.95
CA ARG A 54 -3.71 -19.91 7.37
C ARG A 54 -2.54 -19.19 7.99
N CYS A 55 -1.52 -18.84 7.22
CA CYS A 55 -0.31 -18.28 7.78
C CYS A 55 0.31 -17.20 6.89
N SER A 56 1.15 -16.38 7.51
CA SER A 56 1.94 -15.37 6.82
C SER A 56 3.41 -15.74 6.92
N PHE A 57 4.13 -15.60 5.81
CA PHE A 57 5.59 -15.63 5.82
C PHE A 57 6.07 -14.18 5.80
N VAL A 58 6.79 -13.79 6.84
CA VAL A 58 7.25 -12.42 7.11
C VAL A 58 8.75 -12.47 7.30
N ASP A 59 9.51 -11.58 6.67
CA ASP A 59 10.98 -11.64 6.63
C ASP A 59 11.52 -12.97 6.07
N PHE A 60 10.69 -13.70 5.32
CA PHE A 60 10.96 -15.07 4.89
C PHE A 60 11.77 -15.05 3.60
N ARG A 61 13.10 -15.20 3.73
CA ARG A 61 14.05 -15.16 2.61
C ARG A 61 14.79 -16.47 2.46
N GLN A 62 14.10 -17.46 1.90
CA GLN A 62 14.66 -18.79 1.70
C GLN A 62 14.66 -19.16 0.22
N GLU A 63 15.73 -19.85 -0.20
CA GLU A 63 15.82 -20.36 -1.56
C GLU A 63 14.82 -21.49 -1.84
N ILE A 64 14.28 -22.10 -0.78
CA ILE A 64 13.41 -23.28 -0.88
C ILE A 64 12.15 -23.06 -0.06
N PHE A 65 11.01 -23.34 -0.67
CA PHE A 65 9.71 -23.35 -0.01
C PHE A 65 9.61 -24.48 1.04
N PRO A 66 9.03 -24.23 2.23
CA PRO A 66 8.84 -25.26 3.25
C PRO A 66 8.15 -26.50 2.73
N LYS A 67 8.62 -27.67 3.16
CA LYS A 67 8.01 -28.95 2.79
C LYS A 67 6.75 -29.17 3.61
N LEU A 68 5.59 -28.90 3.02
CA LEU A 68 4.29 -29.11 3.69
C LEU A 68 3.76 -30.54 3.54
N ASP A 69 4.37 -31.35 2.67
CA ASP A 69 3.98 -32.73 2.32
C ASP A 69 3.66 -33.67 3.52
N PRO A 70 4.35 -33.59 4.68
CA PRO A 70 4.06 -34.47 5.81
C PRO A 70 2.65 -34.34 6.39
N LEU A 71 1.96 -33.20 6.19
CA LEU A 71 0.61 -32.95 6.70
C LEU A 71 -0.46 -33.57 5.79
N THR A 72 -0.54 -34.90 5.80
CA THR A 72 -1.47 -35.66 4.95
C THR A 72 -2.95 -35.38 5.21
N ARG A 73 -3.32 -34.71 6.32
CA ARG A 73 -4.72 -34.38 6.66
C ARG A 73 -5.14 -32.96 6.26
N LEU A 74 -4.21 -32.17 5.73
CA LEU A 74 -4.43 -30.76 5.41
C LEU A 74 -5.37 -30.64 4.20
N GLU A 75 -6.51 -29.98 4.40
CA GLU A 75 -7.56 -29.79 3.39
C GLU A 75 -7.63 -28.34 2.90
N THR A 76 -7.21 -27.37 3.71
CA THR A 76 -7.25 -25.94 3.40
C THR A 76 -5.92 -25.27 3.77
N ILE A 77 -5.35 -24.55 2.82
CA ILE A 77 -4.14 -23.74 3.01
C ILE A 77 -4.39 -22.31 2.50
N GLU A 78 -4.04 -21.33 3.32
CA GLU A 78 -3.93 -19.92 2.92
C GLU A 78 -2.56 -19.39 3.34
N ILE A 79 -1.73 -19.02 2.36
CA ILE A 79 -0.40 -18.47 2.62
C ILE A 79 -0.30 -17.07 2.03
N HIS A 80 0.13 -16.14 2.87
CA HIS A 80 0.46 -14.78 2.48
C HIS A 80 1.97 -14.56 2.59
N LEU A 81 2.64 -14.21 1.50
CA LEU A 81 4.01 -13.68 1.58
C LEU A 81 3.92 -12.17 1.82
N ALA A 82 4.56 -11.67 2.88
CA ALA A 82 4.75 -10.24 3.05
C ALA A 82 5.59 -9.67 1.89
N ALA A 83 5.41 -8.39 1.56
CA ALA A 83 5.96 -7.76 0.34
C ALA A 83 7.50 -7.83 0.21
N ASP A 84 8.19 -8.09 1.30
CA ASP A 84 9.65 -8.19 1.48
C ASP A 84 10.17 -9.65 1.56
N SER A 85 9.26 -10.62 1.55
CA SER A 85 9.54 -12.05 1.61
C SER A 85 9.73 -12.61 0.20
N MET A 86 10.73 -13.47 0.03
CA MET A 86 11.01 -14.14 -1.22
C MET A 86 11.25 -15.61 -0.94
N VAL A 87 10.52 -16.46 -1.66
CA VAL A 87 10.67 -17.91 -1.56
C VAL A 87 10.88 -18.52 -2.94
N GLY A 88 11.99 -19.21 -3.11
CA GLY A 88 12.30 -19.91 -4.34
C GLY A 88 11.41 -21.13 -4.54
N GLY A 89 11.05 -21.41 -5.81
CA GLY A 89 10.34 -22.62 -6.21
C GLY A 89 11.28 -23.84 -6.23
N PRO A 90 10.74 -25.07 -6.16
CA PRO A 90 9.34 -25.43 -6.41
C PRO A 90 8.42 -25.37 -5.19
N TYR A 91 7.14 -25.03 -5.39
CA TYR A 91 6.11 -25.01 -4.34
C TYR A 91 5.38 -26.36 -4.31
N ASN A 92 5.59 -27.12 -3.23
CA ASN A 92 5.01 -28.45 -3.06
C ASN A 92 4.00 -28.44 -1.91
N PHE A 93 2.79 -28.91 -2.21
CA PHE A 93 1.67 -29.00 -1.28
C PHE A 93 1.14 -30.45 -1.15
N PRO A 94 0.49 -30.81 -0.02
CA PRO A 94 -0.08 -32.14 0.18
C PRO A 94 -1.20 -32.51 -0.81
N GLU A 95 -1.26 -33.77 -1.22
CA GLU A 95 -2.23 -34.27 -2.22
C GLU A 95 -3.71 -34.23 -1.78
N ASN A 96 -3.97 -34.19 -0.47
CA ASN A 96 -5.33 -34.13 0.09
C ASN A 96 -5.92 -32.71 0.11
N LEU A 97 -5.16 -31.72 -0.34
CA LEU A 97 -5.57 -30.33 -0.36
C LEU A 97 -6.79 -30.11 -1.27
N ARG A 98 -7.80 -29.42 -0.74
CA ARG A 98 -9.05 -29.07 -1.44
C ARG A 98 -9.13 -27.58 -1.74
N ASN A 99 -8.61 -26.74 -0.85
CA ASN A 99 -8.62 -25.29 -0.99
C ASN A 99 -7.21 -24.73 -0.83
N LEU A 100 -6.74 -23.98 -1.83
CA LEU A 100 -5.45 -23.32 -1.81
C LEU A 100 -5.63 -21.82 -2.10
N THR A 101 -5.14 -20.98 -1.18
CA THR A 101 -5.00 -19.53 -1.40
C THR A 101 -3.54 -19.15 -1.28
N LEU A 102 -3.00 -18.51 -2.32
CA LEU A 102 -1.63 -17.97 -2.33
C LEU A 102 -1.69 -16.47 -2.59
N SER A 103 -0.98 -15.69 -1.78
CA SER A 103 -0.87 -14.24 -1.95
C SER A 103 0.59 -13.80 -2.08
N ASN A 104 0.88 -12.94 -3.05
CA ASN A 104 2.21 -12.36 -3.30
C ASN A 104 3.30 -13.38 -3.68
N PHE A 105 2.93 -14.51 -4.31
CA PHE A 105 3.90 -15.49 -4.82
C PHE A 105 4.33 -15.18 -6.24
N SER A 106 5.54 -15.62 -6.61
CA SER A 106 5.98 -15.68 -8.01
C SER A 106 5.73 -17.08 -8.57
N LEU A 107 4.71 -17.24 -9.41
CA LEU A 107 4.44 -18.50 -10.09
C LEU A 107 5.12 -18.49 -11.46
N GLY A 108 6.29 -19.12 -11.55
CA GLY A 108 6.91 -19.44 -12.84
C GLY A 108 6.21 -20.60 -13.56
N SER A 109 6.74 -21.00 -14.74
CA SER A 109 6.21 -22.09 -15.57
C SER A 109 5.63 -23.22 -14.71
N CYS A 110 4.30 -23.41 -14.77
CA CYS A 110 3.49 -24.12 -13.76
C CYS A 110 3.91 -25.57 -13.49
N HIS A 111 4.83 -26.14 -14.28
CA HIS A 111 5.37 -27.50 -14.13
C HIS A 111 6.50 -27.65 -13.12
N LYS A 112 7.04 -26.56 -12.57
CA LYS A 112 8.06 -26.67 -11.51
C LYS A 112 7.42 -27.00 -10.16
N SER A 113 6.19 -26.55 -9.92
CA SER A 113 5.43 -26.79 -8.68
C SER A 113 4.42 -27.93 -8.87
N ASN A 114 3.94 -28.53 -7.78
CA ASN A 114 2.94 -29.60 -7.86
C ASN A 114 1.49 -29.09 -7.87
N ILE A 115 1.27 -27.78 -7.75
CA ILE A 115 -0.05 -27.13 -7.64
C ILE A 115 -1.00 -27.60 -8.76
N SER A 116 -0.50 -27.63 -10.00
CA SER A 116 -1.27 -28.03 -11.18
C SER A 116 -1.62 -29.51 -11.21
N LYS A 117 -0.95 -30.35 -10.42
CA LYS A 117 -1.14 -31.81 -10.37
C LYS A 117 -1.89 -32.28 -9.12
N LEU A 118 -2.32 -31.37 -8.24
CA LEU A 118 -2.99 -31.73 -7.00
C LEU A 118 -4.32 -32.46 -7.30
N PRO A 119 -4.46 -33.75 -6.91
CA PRO A 119 -5.54 -34.60 -7.41
C PRO A 119 -6.92 -34.32 -6.78
N ASN A 120 -6.95 -33.52 -5.72
CA ASN A 120 -8.17 -33.21 -4.96
C ASN A 120 -8.47 -31.71 -4.84
N LEU A 121 -7.65 -30.85 -5.48
CA LEU A 121 -7.82 -29.40 -5.41
C LEU A 121 -9.11 -28.99 -6.09
N ARG A 122 -9.99 -28.32 -5.34
CA ARG A 122 -11.32 -27.86 -5.81
C ARG A 122 -11.38 -26.34 -5.96
N VAL A 123 -10.68 -25.61 -5.09
CA VAL A 123 -10.66 -24.15 -5.08
C VAL A 123 -9.23 -23.66 -5.08
N LEU A 124 -8.89 -22.84 -6.08
CA LEU A 124 -7.61 -22.14 -6.18
C LEU A 124 -7.88 -20.64 -6.22
N LYS A 125 -7.30 -19.92 -5.27
CA LYS A 125 -7.33 -18.45 -5.21
C LYS A 125 -5.90 -17.91 -5.25
N LEU A 126 -5.62 -17.13 -6.27
CA LEU A 126 -4.33 -16.48 -6.49
C LEU A 126 -4.54 -14.97 -6.32
N VAL A 127 -3.83 -14.38 -5.37
CA VAL A 127 -3.94 -12.95 -5.03
C VAL A 127 -2.59 -12.28 -5.26
N SER A 128 -2.55 -11.24 -6.09
CA SER A 128 -1.30 -10.49 -6.34
C SER A 128 -0.13 -11.40 -6.72
N ILE A 129 -0.40 -12.35 -7.62
CA ILE A 129 0.61 -13.27 -8.13
C ILE A 129 1.41 -12.59 -9.25
N PHE A 130 2.71 -12.86 -9.24
CA PHE A 130 3.62 -12.50 -10.32
C PHE A 130 3.84 -13.74 -11.19
N PHE A 131 3.54 -13.63 -12.48
CA PHE A 131 3.78 -14.71 -13.44
C PHE A 131 5.10 -14.45 -14.18
N ASP A 132 5.86 -15.50 -14.48
CA ASP A 132 7.10 -15.35 -15.26
C ASP A 132 6.77 -14.77 -16.65
N ASN A 133 7.48 -13.72 -17.03
CA ASN A 133 7.26 -12.95 -18.27
C ASN A 133 5.85 -12.36 -18.40
N ASP A 134 5.11 -12.20 -17.30
CA ASP A 134 3.71 -11.72 -17.30
C ASP A 134 2.73 -12.71 -17.95
N GLU A 135 3.14 -13.97 -18.10
CA GLU A 135 2.40 -15.03 -18.79
C GLU A 135 2.11 -16.22 -17.88
N TRP A 136 0.86 -16.69 -17.89
CA TRP A 136 0.51 -17.95 -17.24
C TRP A 136 0.27 -19.04 -18.28
N GLU A 137 1.27 -19.89 -18.49
CA GLU A 137 1.13 -21.12 -19.29
C GLU A 137 0.53 -22.24 -18.41
N VAL A 138 -0.47 -22.95 -18.93
CA VAL A 138 -1.03 -24.17 -18.32
C VAL A 138 -0.96 -25.30 -19.34
N ARG A 139 -0.65 -26.55 -18.94
CA ARG A 139 -0.59 -27.71 -19.87
C ARG A 139 -1.85 -28.58 -19.81
N HIS A 140 -1.96 -29.48 -20.78
CA HIS A 140 -2.98 -30.53 -20.82
C HIS A 140 -2.97 -31.39 -19.55
N ASP A 141 -4.15 -31.83 -19.10
CA ASP A 141 -4.39 -32.64 -17.90
C ASP A 141 -3.93 -32.03 -16.56
N GLU A 142 -3.70 -30.72 -16.53
CA GLU A 142 -3.52 -29.99 -15.29
C GLU A 142 -4.88 -29.72 -14.60
N PHE A 143 -4.85 -29.42 -13.31
CA PHE A 143 -6.00 -29.06 -12.49
C PHE A 143 -7.22 -30.01 -12.61
N PRO A 144 -7.05 -31.34 -12.44
CA PRO A 144 -8.02 -32.35 -12.85
C PRO A 144 -9.37 -32.31 -12.12
N LYS A 145 -9.44 -31.70 -10.93
CA LYS A 145 -10.68 -31.57 -10.13
C LYS A 145 -11.02 -30.13 -9.74
N LEU A 146 -10.36 -29.14 -10.34
CA LEU A 146 -10.53 -27.75 -9.96
C LEU A 146 -11.90 -27.24 -10.42
N LYS A 147 -12.74 -26.82 -9.47
CA LYS A 147 -14.08 -26.30 -9.71
C LYS A 147 -14.16 -24.78 -9.69
N VAL A 148 -13.29 -24.14 -8.90
CA VAL A 148 -13.29 -22.68 -8.71
C VAL A 148 -11.87 -22.15 -8.85
N LEU A 149 -11.70 -21.20 -9.78
CA LEU A 149 -10.46 -20.47 -9.98
C LEU A 149 -10.72 -18.97 -9.76
N LYS A 150 -9.94 -18.35 -8.90
CA LYS A 150 -10.00 -16.92 -8.61
C LYS A 150 -8.65 -16.28 -8.80
N LEU A 151 -8.55 -15.33 -9.72
CA LEU A 151 -7.40 -14.45 -9.91
C LEU A 151 -7.80 -13.06 -9.41
N VAL A 152 -7.09 -12.56 -8.41
CA VAL A 152 -7.42 -11.30 -7.73
C VAL A 152 -6.18 -10.42 -7.69
N LYS A 153 -6.28 -9.15 -8.10
CA LYS A 153 -5.17 -8.17 -8.04
C LYS A 153 -3.89 -8.63 -8.75
N CYS A 154 -4.03 -9.42 -9.82
CA CYS A 154 -2.89 -9.85 -10.64
C CYS A 154 -2.56 -8.75 -11.65
N GLU A 155 -1.88 -7.71 -11.18
CA GLU A 155 -1.66 -6.45 -11.91
C GLU A 155 -0.67 -6.58 -13.07
N PHE A 156 0.17 -7.61 -13.11
CA PHE A 156 1.12 -7.82 -14.21
C PHE A 156 0.74 -9.02 -15.08
N PHE A 157 -0.46 -9.56 -14.92
CA PHE A 157 -0.90 -10.70 -15.73
C PHE A 157 -1.40 -10.22 -17.09
N ASP A 158 -0.64 -10.48 -18.16
CA ASP A 158 -0.92 -10.03 -19.54
C ASP A 158 -1.49 -11.17 -20.41
N GLU A 159 -0.79 -12.29 -20.51
CA GLU A 159 -1.18 -13.40 -21.39
C GLU A 159 -1.48 -14.69 -20.62
N TRP A 160 -2.65 -15.27 -20.87
CA TRP A 160 -3.00 -16.60 -20.39
C TRP A 160 -2.80 -17.60 -21.53
N LYS A 161 -1.74 -18.41 -21.45
CA LYS A 161 -1.37 -19.38 -22.48
C LYS A 161 -1.75 -20.80 -22.06
N GLY A 162 -2.09 -21.62 -23.03
CA GLY A 162 -2.27 -23.05 -22.81
C GLY A 162 -2.46 -23.77 -24.14
N PRO A 163 -2.16 -25.07 -24.23
CA PRO A 163 -2.51 -25.85 -25.40
C PRO A 163 -4.02 -25.87 -25.51
N ASP A 164 -4.51 -25.91 -26.74
CA ASP A 164 -5.92 -25.72 -27.11
C ASP A 164 -6.92 -26.72 -26.49
N ASP A 165 -6.53 -27.63 -25.58
CA ASP A 165 -7.43 -28.63 -24.98
C ASP A 165 -7.22 -28.92 -23.49
N ASN A 166 -8.34 -28.87 -22.75
CA ASN A 166 -8.67 -29.58 -21.49
C ASN A 166 -7.79 -29.36 -20.23
N ALA A 167 -7.10 -28.22 -20.11
CA ALA A 167 -6.34 -27.87 -18.91
C ALA A 167 -7.17 -27.67 -17.62
N PHE A 168 -8.50 -27.57 -17.73
CA PHE A 168 -9.42 -27.35 -16.61
C PHE A 168 -10.72 -28.14 -16.82
N PRO A 169 -10.68 -29.48 -16.74
CA PRO A 169 -11.74 -30.34 -17.27
C PRO A 169 -13.09 -30.24 -16.54
N VAL A 170 -13.11 -29.72 -15.30
CA VAL A 170 -14.32 -29.65 -14.47
C VAL A 170 -14.52 -28.27 -13.83
N LEU A 171 -13.94 -27.22 -14.42
CA LEU A 171 -14.06 -25.88 -13.87
C LEU A 171 -15.50 -25.36 -14.01
N GLU A 172 -16.09 -24.95 -12.89
CA GLU A 172 -17.47 -24.47 -12.83
C GLU A 172 -17.52 -22.94 -12.69
N HIS A 173 -16.55 -22.33 -12.00
CA HIS A 173 -16.57 -20.90 -11.68
C HIS A 173 -15.21 -20.25 -11.88
N LEU A 174 -15.17 -19.22 -12.73
CA LEU A 174 -14.02 -18.35 -12.93
C LEU A 174 -14.29 -16.96 -12.36
N VAL A 175 -13.36 -16.44 -11.56
CA VAL A 175 -13.40 -15.05 -11.05
C VAL A 175 -12.12 -14.34 -11.42
N LEU A 176 -12.26 -13.21 -12.11
CA LEU A 176 -11.21 -12.26 -12.42
C LEU A 176 -11.57 -10.94 -11.74
N ASP A 177 -10.78 -10.51 -10.75
CA ASP A 177 -10.99 -9.27 -10.01
C ASP A 177 -9.71 -8.45 -9.98
N GLU A 178 -9.73 -7.23 -10.50
CA GLU A 178 -8.54 -6.36 -10.56
C GLU A 178 -7.38 -7.02 -11.35
N CYS A 179 -7.67 -7.55 -12.53
CA CYS A 179 -6.68 -8.00 -13.52
C CYS A 179 -6.71 -7.07 -14.76
N PRO A 180 -6.08 -5.87 -14.69
CA PRO A 180 -6.29 -4.81 -15.67
C PRO A 180 -5.55 -4.99 -16.99
N TYR A 181 -4.48 -5.80 -17.04
CA TYR A 181 -3.66 -5.99 -18.24
C TYR A 181 -3.95 -7.28 -18.99
N LEU A 182 -4.68 -8.22 -18.39
CA LEU A 182 -5.02 -9.48 -19.05
C LEU A 182 -5.73 -9.15 -20.37
N LYS A 183 -5.21 -9.70 -21.47
CA LYS A 183 -5.73 -9.47 -22.82
C LYS A 183 -7.05 -10.17 -23.03
N GLU A 184 -7.12 -11.47 -22.75
CA GLU A 184 -8.33 -12.25 -23.00
C GLU A 184 -8.42 -13.48 -22.11
N ILE A 185 -9.64 -14.02 -21.99
CA ILE A 185 -9.86 -15.35 -21.43
C ILE A 185 -9.57 -16.37 -22.54
N PRO A 186 -8.75 -17.41 -22.28
CA PRO A 186 -8.44 -18.43 -23.27
C PRO A 186 -9.69 -19.10 -23.87
N THR A 187 -9.67 -19.35 -25.17
CA THR A 187 -10.82 -19.85 -25.92
C THR A 187 -11.16 -21.31 -25.60
N TYR A 188 -10.19 -22.13 -25.19
CA TYR A 188 -10.38 -23.56 -24.86
C TYR A 188 -11.35 -23.81 -23.70
N PHE A 189 -11.72 -22.79 -22.91
CA PHE A 189 -12.78 -22.95 -21.92
C PHE A 189 -14.13 -23.34 -22.58
N ASN A 190 -14.32 -23.07 -23.88
CA ASN A 190 -15.56 -23.35 -24.61
C ASN A 190 -15.83 -24.84 -24.73
N ASP A 191 -14.78 -25.64 -24.86
CA ASP A 191 -14.89 -27.08 -25.16
C ASP A 191 -15.13 -27.92 -23.90
N THR A 192 -14.99 -27.34 -22.70
CA THR A 192 -15.13 -28.07 -21.43
C THR A 192 -16.59 -28.32 -21.03
N GLY A 193 -17.54 -27.49 -21.45
CA GLY A 193 -18.97 -27.58 -21.10
C GLY A 193 -19.30 -27.52 -19.60
N SER A 194 -18.30 -27.43 -18.70
CA SER A 194 -18.47 -27.48 -17.25
C SER A 194 -18.67 -26.10 -16.61
N LEU A 195 -18.31 -25.04 -17.33
CA LEU A 195 -18.29 -23.68 -16.81
C LEU A 195 -19.70 -23.12 -16.65
N LYS A 196 -20.06 -22.75 -15.41
CA LYS A 196 -21.38 -22.22 -15.03
C LYS A 196 -21.37 -20.72 -14.83
N SER A 197 -20.23 -20.14 -14.44
CA SER A 197 -20.15 -18.69 -14.31
C SER A 197 -18.77 -18.10 -14.52
N ILE A 198 -18.74 -16.90 -15.12
CA ILE A 198 -17.57 -16.03 -15.20
C ILE A 198 -17.92 -14.73 -14.50
N LYS A 199 -17.15 -14.35 -13.49
CA LYS A 199 -17.29 -13.05 -12.80
C LYS A 199 -16.06 -12.20 -13.07
N ILE A 200 -16.29 -11.04 -13.67
CA ILE A 200 -15.26 -10.06 -14.02
C ILE A 200 -15.52 -8.79 -13.23
N LYS A 201 -14.52 -8.30 -12.50
CA LYS A 201 -14.59 -7.05 -11.75
C LYS A 201 -13.31 -6.24 -11.99
N SER A 202 -13.46 -4.99 -12.38
CA SER A 202 -12.32 -4.07 -12.58
C SER A 202 -11.20 -4.61 -13.51
N CYS A 203 -11.55 -5.36 -14.56
CA CYS A 203 -10.60 -5.85 -15.58
C CYS A 203 -10.63 -5.00 -16.87
N SER A 204 -9.78 -5.37 -17.84
CA SER A 204 -9.71 -4.75 -19.16
C SER A 204 -11.01 -4.94 -19.96
N GLU A 205 -11.29 -4.02 -20.88
CA GLU A 205 -12.44 -4.18 -21.81
C GLU A 205 -12.25 -5.37 -22.76
N PHE A 206 -11.00 -5.76 -23.03
CA PHE A 206 -10.68 -6.94 -23.85
C PHE A 206 -11.13 -8.23 -23.16
N VAL A 207 -10.89 -8.38 -21.86
CA VAL A 207 -11.41 -9.49 -21.05
C VAL A 207 -12.94 -9.48 -21.01
N GLU A 208 -13.56 -8.31 -20.86
CA GLU A 208 -15.03 -8.18 -20.94
C GLU A 208 -15.58 -8.64 -22.30
N ARG A 209 -14.92 -8.26 -23.41
CA ARG A 209 -15.32 -8.66 -24.77
C ARG A 209 -15.12 -10.15 -25.00
N SER A 210 -14.00 -10.71 -24.58
CA SER A 210 -13.74 -12.16 -24.69
C SER A 210 -14.78 -12.98 -23.92
N ALA A 211 -15.14 -12.59 -22.69
CA ALA A 211 -16.17 -13.28 -21.91
C ALA A 211 -17.59 -13.17 -22.51
N LYS A 212 -17.91 -12.03 -23.14
CA LYS A 212 -19.18 -11.88 -23.87
C LYS A 212 -19.21 -12.75 -25.12
N LYS A 213 -18.12 -12.76 -25.90
CA LYS A 213 -17.96 -13.60 -27.08
C LYS A 213 -18.09 -15.09 -26.69
N PHE A 214 -17.43 -15.49 -25.62
CA PHE A 214 -17.52 -16.82 -25.04
C PHE A 214 -18.97 -17.20 -24.72
N LYS A 215 -19.71 -16.31 -24.05
CA LYS A 215 -21.12 -16.54 -23.75
C LYS A 215 -21.96 -16.71 -25.01
N GLN A 216 -21.77 -15.84 -25.99
CA GLN A 216 -22.48 -15.91 -27.26
C GLN A 216 -22.20 -17.21 -28.01
N GLU A 217 -20.94 -17.67 -28.03
CA GLU A 217 -20.56 -18.95 -28.65
C GLU A 217 -21.20 -20.15 -27.92
N GLN A 218 -21.25 -20.15 -26.59
CA GLN A 218 -21.96 -21.19 -25.83
C GLN A 218 -23.46 -21.25 -26.17
N GLU A 219 -24.13 -20.09 -26.29
CA GLU A 219 -25.56 -19.99 -26.64
C GLU A 219 -25.81 -20.40 -28.11
N GLU A 220 -25.06 -19.85 -29.06
CA GLU A 220 -25.31 -20.01 -30.51
C GLU A 220 -24.78 -21.31 -31.10
N VAL A 221 -23.60 -21.78 -30.65
CA VAL A 221 -22.92 -22.95 -31.23
C VAL A 221 -23.23 -24.22 -30.45
N TYR A 222 -23.21 -24.14 -29.12
CA TYR A 222 -23.35 -25.31 -28.24
C TYR A 222 -24.75 -25.44 -27.61
N GLY A 223 -25.63 -24.43 -27.78
CA GLY A 223 -26.98 -24.43 -27.22
C GLY A 223 -27.01 -24.40 -25.68
N ASN A 224 -25.97 -23.86 -25.06
CA ASN A 224 -25.79 -23.80 -23.61
C ASN A 224 -26.14 -22.41 -23.06
N ASP A 225 -27.38 -22.26 -22.58
CA ASP A 225 -27.89 -21.00 -22.01
C ASP A 225 -27.59 -20.85 -20.49
N ASP A 226 -27.00 -21.85 -19.85
CA ASP A 226 -26.82 -21.90 -18.39
C ASP A 226 -25.61 -21.07 -17.90
N LEU A 227 -24.70 -20.68 -18.80
CA LEU A 227 -23.52 -19.89 -18.45
C LEU A 227 -23.88 -18.46 -18.04
N LYS A 228 -23.51 -18.08 -16.82
CA LYS A 228 -23.74 -16.72 -16.29
C LYS A 228 -22.47 -15.89 -16.31
N VAL A 229 -22.48 -14.80 -17.09
CA VAL A 229 -21.39 -13.81 -17.11
C VAL A 229 -21.78 -12.56 -16.32
N PHE A 230 -21.04 -12.25 -15.27
CA PHE A 230 -21.24 -11.08 -14.42
C PHE A 230 -20.09 -10.10 -14.61
N ILE A 231 -20.39 -8.92 -15.13
CA ILE A 231 -19.38 -7.88 -15.35
C ILE A 231 -19.69 -6.71 -14.42
N GLN A 232 -18.80 -6.46 -13.47
CA GLN A 232 -18.83 -5.32 -12.58
C GLN A 232 -17.70 -4.36 -12.96
N ARG A 233 -18.04 -3.34 -13.72
CA ARG A 233 -17.12 -2.22 -13.93
C ARG A 233 -16.95 -1.51 -12.59
N GLY A 234 -15.71 -1.38 -12.12
CA GLY A 234 -15.41 -0.38 -11.09
C GLY A 234 -15.96 0.97 -11.55
N LYS A 235 -16.46 1.80 -10.63
CA LYS A 235 -17.00 3.13 -10.97
C LYS A 235 -15.95 3.93 -11.75
N ARG A 236 -16.00 3.87 -13.07
CA ARG A 236 -15.37 4.81 -13.98
C ARG A 236 -16.38 5.92 -14.24
N ASP A 237 -15.95 7.15 -14.02
CA ASP A 237 -16.63 8.33 -14.52
C ASP A 237 -16.90 8.15 -16.02
N ARG A 238 -18.14 8.43 -16.43
CA ARG A 238 -18.54 8.38 -17.83
C ARG A 238 -17.77 9.46 -18.59
N LEU A 239 -16.74 9.05 -19.32
CA LEU A 239 -16.25 9.79 -20.48
C LEU A 239 -17.08 9.30 -21.67
N SER A 240 -17.87 10.19 -22.26
CA SER A 240 -18.65 9.92 -23.46
C SER A 240 -17.72 9.84 -24.68
N ASP A 241 -18.00 8.82 -25.49
CA ASP A 241 -17.44 8.58 -26.81
C ASP A 241 -17.71 9.76 -27.75
N ASP A 242 -16.65 10.28 -28.38
CA ASP A 242 -16.75 10.92 -29.68
C ASP A 242 -15.78 10.20 -30.63
N GLU A 243 -16.42 9.57 -31.63
CA GLU A 243 -15.94 9.05 -32.92
C GLU A 243 -14.43 9.06 -33.21
N ILE A 244 -13.83 7.86 -33.25
CA ILE A 244 -12.64 7.61 -34.06
C ILE A 244 -13.07 6.78 -35.27
N THR A 245 -13.25 7.46 -36.39
CA THR A 245 -13.46 6.85 -37.70
C THR A 245 -12.17 6.23 -38.22
N CYS A 246 -12.35 5.10 -38.92
CA CYS A 246 -11.32 4.24 -39.48
C CYS A 246 -10.64 4.87 -40.72
N GLY A 247 -9.32 4.68 -40.87
CA GLY A 247 -8.54 5.05 -42.06
C GLY A 247 -7.10 4.50 -42.00
N PRO A 248 -6.42 4.23 -43.13
CA PRO A 248 -6.02 2.87 -43.49
C PRO A 248 -4.57 2.47 -43.18
N ALA A 249 -4.37 1.14 -43.23
CA ALA A 249 -3.14 0.37 -43.07
C ALA A 249 -1.88 0.98 -43.71
N LEU A 250 -0.78 0.96 -42.95
CA LEU A 250 0.58 1.14 -43.47
C LEU A 250 1.47 -0.04 -43.04
N LYS A 251 2.25 -0.46 -44.04
CA LYS A 251 2.88 -1.76 -44.23
C LYS A 251 4.02 -2.05 -43.25
N ALA A 252 4.17 -3.34 -42.95
CA ALA A 252 5.41 -3.92 -42.43
C ALA A 252 6.58 -3.66 -43.39
N SER A 253 7.70 -3.19 -42.85
CA SER A 253 9.01 -3.27 -43.51
C SER A 253 10.03 -3.75 -42.49
N VAL A 254 10.51 -4.97 -42.71
CA VAL A 254 11.68 -5.56 -42.07
C VAL A 254 12.90 -4.71 -42.45
N VAL A 255 13.64 -4.21 -41.46
CA VAL A 255 14.99 -3.65 -41.65
C VAL A 255 15.91 -4.35 -40.65
N ALA A 256 16.90 -5.05 -41.19
CA ALA A 256 17.93 -5.75 -40.43
C ALA A 256 18.77 -4.78 -39.61
N LEU A 257 19.06 -5.14 -38.36
CA LEU A 257 19.96 -4.41 -37.46
C LEU A 257 21.43 -4.73 -37.80
N PRO A 258 22.29 -3.73 -38.03
CA PRO A 258 23.74 -3.89 -37.87
C PRO A 258 24.11 -3.83 -36.38
N LEU A 259 25.07 -4.65 -35.97
CA LEU A 259 25.64 -4.69 -34.61
C LEU A 259 26.15 -3.30 -34.17
N PRO A 260 25.99 -2.89 -32.89
CA PRO A 260 26.42 -1.57 -32.43
C PRO A 260 27.95 -1.51 -32.31
N SER A 261 28.55 -0.48 -32.91
CA SER A 261 29.90 -0.02 -32.54
C SER A 261 29.85 0.75 -31.23
N ASP A 262 30.86 0.52 -30.40
CA ASP A 262 31.12 1.17 -29.13
C ASP A 262 30.84 2.69 -29.11
N LYS A 263 29.87 3.09 -28.28
CA LYS A 263 29.84 4.26 -27.38
C LYS A 263 28.40 4.51 -26.92
N GLU A 264 27.96 3.80 -25.89
CA GLU A 264 26.75 4.19 -25.13
C GLU A 264 27.03 5.45 -24.28
N PRO A 265 26.06 6.38 -24.15
CA PRO A 265 26.08 7.39 -23.10
C PRO A 265 25.74 6.74 -21.75
N VAL A 266 26.53 7.07 -20.73
CA VAL A 266 26.42 6.57 -19.34
C VAL A 266 24.99 6.77 -18.79
N LYS A 267 24.34 5.71 -18.30
CA LYS A 267 23.07 5.75 -17.56
C LYS A 267 23.34 6.29 -16.14
N GLU A 268 22.89 7.50 -15.82
CA GLU A 268 22.93 8.06 -14.45
C GLU A 268 22.00 7.29 -13.51
N SER A 269 22.50 6.91 -12.32
CA SER A 269 21.74 6.22 -11.28
C SER A 269 20.68 7.15 -10.64
N VAL A 270 19.49 6.62 -10.30
CA VAL A 270 18.43 7.38 -9.59
C VAL A 270 18.89 7.91 -8.22
N PHE A 271 19.90 7.26 -7.63
CA PHE A 271 20.54 7.67 -6.37
C PHE A 271 21.61 8.76 -6.57
N GLU A 272 22.09 8.93 -7.81
CA GLU A 272 23.07 9.94 -8.23
C GLU A 272 22.41 11.15 -8.90
N MET A 273 21.08 11.14 -9.10
CA MET A 273 20.35 12.30 -9.61
C MET A 273 20.67 13.54 -8.77
N GLU A 274 21.21 14.57 -9.44
CA GLU A 274 21.49 15.90 -8.91
C GLU A 274 20.40 16.32 -7.92
N VAL A 275 20.74 16.38 -6.63
CA VAL A 275 20.02 16.98 -5.48
C VAL A 275 18.49 17.00 -5.65
N CYS A 276 17.75 16.14 -4.94
CA CYS A 276 16.30 16.27 -4.80
C CYS A 276 15.97 17.70 -4.32
N VAL A 277 15.51 18.56 -5.24
CA VAL A 277 15.16 19.95 -4.92
C VAL A 277 13.72 19.95 -4.40
N PRO A 278 13.47 20.45 -3.18
CA PRO A 278 12.12 20.48 -2.62
C PRO A 278 11.31 21.58 -3.30
N LEU A 279 10.41 21.19 -4.21
CA LEU A 279 9.46 22.11 -4.85
C LEU A 279 8.11 21.96 -4.17
N TRP A 280 7.76 22.89 -3.30
CA TRP A 280 6.54 22.80 -2.50
C TRP A 280 5.89 24.16 -2.30
N GLY A 281 4.58 24.14 -2.05
CA GLY A 281 3.83 25.30 -1.60
C GLY A 281 2.69 24.87 -0.69
N SER A 282 2.23 25.80 0.15
CA SER A 282 1.25 25.50 1.17
C SER A 282 0.32 26.67 1.46
N VAL A 283 -0.90 26.36 1.86
CA VAL A 283 -1.88 27.32 2.35
C VAL A 283 -2.55 26.74 3.59
N SER A 284 -2.83 27.58 4.57
CA SER A 284 -3.54 27.23 5.80
C SER A 284 -4.43 28.41 6.17
N ILE A 285 -5.74 28.21 6.10
CA ILE A 285 -6.73 29.28 6.32
C ILE A 285 -7.82 28.82 7.28
N CYS A 286 -8.30 29.77 8.10
CA CYS A 286 -9.40 29.52 9.04
C CYS A 286 -10.71 29.16 8.32
N GLY A 287 -10.87 29.61 7.07
CA GLY A 287 -12.08 29.34 6.29
C GLY A 287 -13.28 30.05 6.90
N LYS A 288 -14.33 29.29 7.21
CA LYS A 288 -15.57 29.84 7.82
C LYS A 288 -15.71 29.50 9.31
N ARG A 289 -14.72 28.84 9.92
CA ARG A 289 -14.71 28.59 11.37
C ARG A 289 -14.43 29.89 12.12
N ALA A 290 -14.77 29.89 13.40
CA ALA A 290 -14.42 30.99 14.31
C ALA A 290 -12.93 30.94 14.69
N ASP A 291 -12.41 29.73 14.87
CA ASP A 291 -11.07 29.46 15.35
C ASP A 291 -10.24 28.71 14.30
N MET A 292 -8.93 28.94 14.32
CA MET A 292 -7.95 28.24 13.49
C MET A 292 -7.24 27.19 14.35
N GLU A 293 -7.64 25.93 14.18
CA GLU A 293 -7.10 24.77 14.90
C GLU A 293 -6.11 23.96 14.03
N ASP A 294 -6.17 24.14 12.72
CA ASP A 294 -5.24 23.59 11.74
C ASP A 294 -3.80 24.13 11.87
N ALA A 295 -2.81 23.28 11.63
CA ALA A 295 -1.40 23.65 11.53
C ALA A 295 -0.68 22.88 10.42
N LEU A 296 0.37 23.48 9.84
CA LEU A 296 1.23 22.82 8.85
C LEU A 296 2.71 23.09 9.08
N VAL A 297 3.56 22.22 8.54
CA VAL A 297 5.02 22.39 8.55
C VAL A 297 5.63 21.86 7.25
N ALA A 298 6.64 22.56 6.76
CA ALA A 298 7.53 22.10 5.72
C ALA A 298 8.97 22.32 6.17
N VAL A 299 9.75 21.25 6.22
CA VAL A 299 11.16 21.27 6.62
C VAL A 299 11.98 20.73 5.45
N PRO A 300 12.37 21.59 4.49
CA PRO A 300 13.27 21.18 3.41
C PRO A 300 14.66 20.87 3.98
N ASN A 301 15.34 19.85 3.42
CA ASN A 301 16.64 19.38 3.92
C ASN A 301 16.57 18.95 5.39
N PHE A 302 15.43 18.35 5.76
CA PHE A 302 15.09 17.87 7.09
C PHE A 302 16.21 17.01 7.68
N MET A 303 16.64 15.99 6.95
CA MET A 303 17.79 15.18 7.33
C MET A 303 18.37 14.41 6.13
N LYS A 304 19.57 13.87 6.34
CA LYS A 304 20.18 12.89 5.44
C LYS A 304 19.81 11.50 5.94
N ILE A 305 18.96 10.79 5.21
CA ILE A 305 18.54 9.43 5.53
C ILE A 305 19.58 8.46 4.99
N PRO A 306 20.11 7.52 5.79
CA PRO A 306 21.03 6.51 5.30
C PRO A 306 20.42 5.74 4.12
N ILE A 307 21.21 5.43 3.10
CA ILE A 307 20.71 4.62 1.97
C ILE A 307 20.31 3.22 2.44
N LYS A 308 21.00 2.71 3.47
CA LYS A 308 20.60 1.56 4.29
C LYS A 308 19.32 1.76 5.11
N MET A 309 18.55 2.85 4.91
CA MET A 309 17.16 3.06 5.35
C MET A 309 16.15 3.17 4.19
N LEU A 310 16.62 3.00 2.93
CA LEU A 310 15.80 3.09 1.71
C LEU A 310 15.92 1.88 0.77
N ILE A 311 17.10 1.24 0.66
CA ILE A 311 17.32 0.07 -0.22
C ILE A 311 17.95 -1.11 0.53
N SER A 312 17.83 -2.34 0.02
CA SER A 312 18.47 -3.53 0.60
C SER A 312 19.94 -3.65 0.16
N ASP A 313 20.77 -4.28 0.99
CA ASP A 313 22.23 -4.43 0.80
C ASP A 313 22.65 -4.98 -0.58
N ARG A 314 21.79 -5.77 -1.26
CA ARG A 314 22.08 -6.36 -2.58
C ARG A 314 22.03 -5.37 -3.76
N LEU A 315 21.52 -4.15 -3.56
CA LEU A 315 21.52 -3.08 -4.58
C LEU A 315 22.73 -2.14 -4.47
N ILE A 316 23.62 -2.35 -3.48
CA ILE A 316 24.80 -1.52 -3.25
C ILE A 316 25.94 -1.86 -4.23
N ASP A 317 25.93 -3.07 -4.83
CA ASP A 317 27.00 -3.59 -5.71
C ASP A 317 27.16 -2.87 -7.07
N GLY A 318 26.42 -1.77 -7.31
CA GLY A 318 26.57 -0.89 -8.47
C GLY A 318 26.47 0.60 -8.17
N LEU A 319 26.39 0.99 -6.89
CA LEU A 319 26.37 2.40 -6.47
C LEU A 319 27.78 2.88 -6.18
N SER A 320 28.12 4.11 -6.58
CA SER A 320 29.44 4.68 -6.25
C SER A 320 29.64 4.67 -4.73
N GLN A 321 30.83 4.26 -4.29
CA GLN A 321 31.23 4.15 -2.87
C GLN A 321 31.08 5.46 -2.05
N ASN A 322 30.63 6.56 -2.67
CA ASN A 322 30.51 7.89 -2.09
C ASN A 322 29.07 8.26 -1.66
N LEU A 323 28.04 7.48 -2.02
CA LEU A 323 26.66 7.75 -1.63
C LEU A 323 26.27 6.92 -0.40
N SER A 324 26.38 7.51 0.79
CA SER A 324 25.95 6.87 2.05
C SER A 324 24.55 7.29 2.51
N HIS A 325 24.08 8.46 2.07
CA HIS A 325 22.81 9.05 2.52
C HIS A 325 22.10 9.78 1.38
N LEU A 326 20.77 9.89 1.49
CA LEU A 326 19.95 10.76 0.65
C LEU A 326 19.37 11.91 1.47
N THR A 327 19.49 13.12 0.95
CA THR A 327 18.77 14.28 1.51
C THR A 327 17.27 14.05 1.39
N SER A 328 16.57 14.30 2.49
CA SER A 328 15.12 14.16 2.60
C SER A 328 14.47 15.46 3.04
N HIS A 329 13.18 15.58 2.76
CA HIS A 329 12.34 16.73 3.08
C HIS A 329 11.12 16.23 3.86
N PHE A 330 10.70 16.99 4.85
CA PHE A 330 9.56 16.64 5.70
C PHE A 330 8.40 17.62 5.44
N TYR A 331 7.20 17.09 5.32
CA TYR A 331 5.95 17.85 5.21
C TYR A 331 4.93 17.27 6.17
N GLY A 332 4.20 18.11 6.89
CA GLY A 332 3.15 17.67 7.81
C GLY A 332 1.95 18.60 7.80
N VAL A 333 0.76 18.01 7.88
CA VAL A 333 -0.52 18.70 8.10
C VAL A 333 -1.16 18.10 9.35
N TYR A 334 -1.60 18.97 10.24
CA TYR A 334 -2.14 18.62 11.56
C TYR A 334 -3.47 19.33 11.74
N ASP A 335 -4.55 18.56 11.77
CA ASP A 335 -5.91 19.08 11.94
C ASP A 335 -6.30 19.00 13.41
N GLY A 336 -6.42 20.15 14.07
CA GLY A 336 -6.68 20.25 15.50
C GLY A 336 -8.17 20.14 15.82
N HIS A 337 -8.50 19.56 16.98
CA HIS A 337 -9.88 19.52 17.47
C HIS A 337 -9.93 19.74 18.98
N GLY A 338 -10.94 20.51 19.41
CA GLY A 338 -11.12 20.91 20.81
C GLY A 338 -10.13 21.98 21.27
N GLY A 339 -9.35 22.55 20.35
CA GLY A 339 -8.28 23.51 20.55
C GLY A 339 -7.11 23.31 19.58
N SER A 340 -6.33 24.37 19.32
CA SER A 340 -5.17 24.33 18.41
C SER A 340 -3.90 23.75 19.04
N GLN A 341 -3.85 23.61 20.37
CA GLN A 341 -2.61 23.40 21.13
C GLN A 341 -1.85 22.15 20.68
N VAL A 342 -2.57 21.05 20.41
CA VAL A 342 -1.94 19.78 19.99
C VAL A 342 -1.45 19.86 18.54
N ALA A 343 -2.21 20.48 17.63
CA ALA A 343 -1.77 20.71 16.26
C ALA A 343 -0.52 21.62 16.20
N ASP A 344 -0.54 22.70 16.99
CA ASP A 344 0.58 23.62 17.16
C ASP A 344 1.83 22.95 17.73
N TYR A 345 1.64 22.05 18.70
CA TYR A 345 2.72 21.24 19.25
C TYR A 345 3.27 20.27 18.19
N CYS A 346 2.40 19.58 17.45
CA CYS A 346 2.79 18.65 16.40
C CYS A 346 3.64 19.33 15.32
N ARG A 347 3.21 20.52 14.87
CA ARG A 347 3.97 21.37 13.93
C ARG A 347 5.40 21.64 14.38
N LYS A 348 5.61 21.89 15.67
CA LYS A 348 6.93 22.19 16.25
C LYS A 348 7.74 20.94 16.57
N ARG A 349 7.09 19.82 16.92
CA ARG A 349 7.73 18.70 17.61
C ARG A 349 7.84 17.42 16.78
N VAL A 350 6.86 17.05 15.96
CA VAL A 350 6.81 15.72 15.31
C VAL A 350 8.04 15.45 14.45
N HIS A 351 8.47 16.42 13.65
CA HIS A 351 9.67 16.27 12.82
C HIS A 351 10.94 16.11 13.67
N LEU A 352 11.06 16.81 14.80
CA LEU A 352 12.20 16.65 15.72
C LEU A 352 12.18 15.28 16.41
N ALA A 353 11.01 14.81 16.85
CA ALA A 353 10.84 13.49 17.45
C ALA A 353 11.20 12.40 16.44
N LEU A 354 10.82 12.59 15.17
CA LEU A 354 11.19 11.68 14.10
C LEU A 354 12.72 11.65 13.87
N VAL A 355 13.42 12.78 13.96
CA VAL A 355 14.90 12.80 13.90
C VAL A 355 15.50 11.98 15.03
N GLU A 356 14.98 12.11 16.25
CA GLU A 356 15.46 11.34 17.41
C GLU A 356 15.28 9.83 17.17
N GLU A 357 14.10 9.38 16.75
CA GLU A 357 13.82 7.97 16.47
C GLU A 357 14.64 7.43 15.28
N LEU A 358 14.88 8.26 14.26
CA LEU A 358 15.71 7.87 13.13
C LEU A 358 17.19 7.70 13.51
N LYS A 359 17.71 8.55 14.40
CA LYS A 359 19.08 8.40 14.94
C LYS A 359 19.22 7.14 15.78
N LEU A 360 18.24 6.86 16.65
CA LEU A 360 18.22 5.62 17.44
C LEU A 360 18.23 4.39 16.53
N SER A 361 17.41 4.38 15.48
CA SER A 361 17.41 3.29 14.51
C SER A 361 18.70 3.20 13.69
N GLU A 362 19.44 4.28 13.49
CA GLU A 362 20.71 4.27 12.77
C GLU A 362 21.81 3.57 13.55
N ASP A 363 21.83 3.77 14.88
CA ASP A 363 22.74 3.12 15.83
C ASP A 363 22.46 1.60 15.90
N ASP A 364 21.19 1.20 15.92
CA ASP A 364 20.78 -0.23 15.89
C ASP A 364 21.24 -0.95 14.59
N LEU A 365 21.37 -0.22 13.48
CA LEU A 365 21.83 -0.76 12.20
C LEU A 365 23.37 -0.98 12.16
N VAL A 366 24.14 -0.48 13.14
CA VAL A 366 25.59 -0.71 13.24
C VAL A 366 25.90 -2.00 14.01
N ASP A 367 25.00 -2.44 14.89
CA ASP A 367 25.18 -3.63 15.75
C ASP A 367 24.68 -4.95 15.13
N GLY A 368 24.33 -4.94 13.83
CA GLY A 368 24.00 -6.14 13.05
C GLY A 368 22.76 -6.92 13.50
N SER A 369 21.94 -6.36 14.41
CA SER A 369 20.83 -7.06 15.07
C SER A 369 19.45 -6.79 14.44
N ALA A 370 19.29 -5.72 13.65
CA ALA A 370 18.02 -5.34 13.05
C ALA A 370 17.78 -6.00 11.69
N ARG A 371 16.84 -6.95 11.63
CA ARG A 371 16.43 -7.72 10.43
C ARG A 371 15.03 -7.35 9.91
N ASP A 372 14.48 -6.22 10.33
CA ASP A 372 13.14 -5.76 9.94
C ASP A 372 13.11 -5.31 8.46
N THR A 373 12.01 -5.57 7.76
CA THR A 373 11.71 -4.97 6.45
C THR A 373 11.74 -3.45 6.52
N ARG A 374 11.91 -2.77 5.39
CA ARG A 374 11.82 -1.31 5.33
C ARG A 374 10.49 -0.76 5.82
N GLN A 375 9.42 -1.37 5.36
CA GLN A 375 8.08 -1.00 5.74
C GLN A 375 7.92 -1.13 7.25
N VAL A 376 8.33 -2.26 7.83
CA VAL A 376 8.26 -2.52 9.28
C VAL A 376 9.16 -1.58 10.08
N GLN A 377 10.38 -1.32 9.59
CA GLN A 377 11.31 -0.38 10.21
C GLN A 377 10.70 1.03 10.26
N TRP A 378 10.16 1.51 9.14
CA TRP A 378 9.52 2.83 9.07
C TRP A 378 8.22 2.88 9.90
N GLU A 379 7.43 1.81 9.94
CA GLU A 379 6.27 1.67 10.83
C GLU A 379 6.65 1.78 12.30
N LYS A 380 7.73 1.10 12.72
CA LYS A 380 8.24 1.16 14.09
C LYS A 380 8.71 2.57 14.43
N ILE A 381 9.52 3.19 13.56
CA ILE A 381 10.05 4.55 13.74
C ILE A 381 8.92 5.56 13.89
N PHE A 382 7.94 5.55 12.97
CA PHE A 382 6.81 6.49 13.05
C PHE A 382 5.86 6.20 14.21
N THR A 383 5.65 4.93 14.55
CA THR A 383 4.84 4.56 15.73
C THR A 383 5.48 5.09 17.00
N ASN A 384 6.79 4.87 17.18
CA ASN A 384 7.52 5.40 18.34
C ASN A 384 7.48 6.93 18.35
N CYS A 385 7.70 7.57 17.20
CA CYS A 385 7.64 9.02 17.07
C CYS A 385 6.28 9.58 17.51
N PHE A 386 5.17 9.02 17.02
CA PHE A 386 3.83 9.54 17.32
C PHE A 386 3.41 9.23 18.76
N VAL A 387 3.75 8.05 19.29
CA VAL A 387 3.52 7.70 20.70
C VAL A 387 4.31 8.62 21.62
N LYS A 388 5.57 8.93 21.29
CA LYS A 388 6.40 9.86 22.06
C LYS A 388 5.78 11.26 22.12
N VAL A 389 5.33 11.78 20.98
CA VAL A 389 4.66 13.09 20.93
C VAL A 389 3.33 13.06 21.71
N ASP A 390 2.56 11.97 21.63
CA ASP A 390 1.33 11.79 22.40
C ASP A 390 1.58 11.76 23.92
N ASP A 391 2.64 11.08 24.35
CA ASP A 391 3.05 11.00 25.75
C ASP A 391 3.57 12.35 26.28
N GLU A 392 4.32 13.10 25.47
CA GLU A 392 4.74 14.48 25.77
C GLU A 392 3.52 15.41 25.90
N VAL A 393 2.57 15.34 24.96
CA VAL A 393 1.30 16.08 25.03
C VAL A 393 0.53 15.74 26.32
N GLY A 394 0.62 14.48 26.76
CA GLY A 394 0.00 13.97 27.98
C GLY A 394 0.70 14.26 29.29
N GLY A 395 1.90 14.87 29.28
CA GLY A 395 2.68 15.10 30.50
C GLY A 395 3.34 13.84 31.08
N LYS A 396 3.44 12.74 30.30
CA LYS A 396 4.01 11.48 30.77
C LYS A 396 5.55 11.43 30.72
N VAL A 397 6.19 12.41 30.08
CA VAL A 397 7.65 12.44 29.86
C VAL A 397 8.23 13.75 30.38
N ASN A 398 9.43 13.72 30.96
CA ASN A 398 10.20 14.93 31.27
C ASN A 398 10.63 15.61 29.96
N ILE A 399 9.99 16.72 29.63
CA ILE A 399 10.42 17.56 28.51
C ILE A 399 11.71 18.24 28.96
N GLY A 400 12.85 17.77 28.45
CA GLY A 400 14.14 18.41 28.62
C GLY A 400 14.19 19.74 27.87
N LEU A 401 13.53 20.76 28.41
CA LEU A 401 13.89 22.14 28.09
C LEU A 401 15.20 22.42 28.82
N CYS A 402 16.22 22.77 28.05
CA CYS A 402 17.50 23.23 28.55
C CYS A 402 17.32 24.53 29.34
N ASP A 403 17.12 24.43 30.64
CA ASP A 403 17.42 25.50 31.58
C ASP A 403 18.31 24.92 32.68
N ASP A 404 19.61 25.21 32.57
CA ASP A 404 20.63 24.82 33.53
C ASP A 404 20.40 25.60 34.82
N ASN A 405 19.52 25.11 35.69
CA ASN A 405 19.57 25.17 37.14
C ASN A 405 18.22 24.75 37.73
N VAL A 406 18.14 23.55 38.30
CA VAL A 406 17.52 23.23 39.60
C VAL A 406 17.48 21.70 39.75
N ASN A 407 18.15 21.20 40.79
CA ASN A 407 17.94 19.86 41.33
C ASN A 407 16.51 19.76 41.90
N THR A 408 15.63 18.89 41.41
CA THR A 408 14.64 18.14 42.25
C THR A 408 13.75 17.16 41.47
N SER A 409 13.59 15.97 42.08
CA SER A 409 12.46 15.01 42.04
C SER A 409 11.87 14.52 40.69
N SER A 410 11.88 13.19 40.55
CA SER A 410 10.98 12.37 39.72
C SER A 410 9.53 12.89 39.76
N GLY A 411 9.10 13.63 38.74
CA GLY A 411 7.74 14.17 38.60
C GLY A 411 7.32 14.24 37.13
N THR A 412 6.06 13.93 36.86
CA THR A 412 5.40 14.12 35.56
C THR A 412 5.37 15.60 35.18
N SER A 413 5.64 15.94 33.91
CA SER A 413 5.54 17.32 33.42
C SER A 413 4.06 17.74 33.25
N GLU A 414 3.77 19.04 33.28
CA GLU A 414 2.41 19.52 33.00
C GLU A 414 2.00 19.16 31.56
N PRO A 415 0.78 18.63 31.33
CA PRO A 415 0.31 18.33 29.98
C PRO A 415 0.28 19.57 29.10
N ILE A 416 0.73 19.43 27.84
CA ILE A 416 0.77 20.52 26.85
C ILE A 416 -0.63 21.06 26.53
N ALA A 417 -1.65 20.21 26.62
CA ALA A 417 -3.03 20.57 26.34
C ALA A 417 -4.02 19.86 27.28
N PRO A 418 -5.22 20.43 27.48
CA PRO A 418 -6.33 19.74 28.14
C PRO A 418 -6.63 18.38 27.51
N GLU A 419 -7.21 17.47 28.28
CA GLU A 419 -7.43 16.08 27.83
C GLU A 419 -8.37 15.97 26.63
N THR A 420 -9.26 16.96 26.43
CA THR A 420 -10.22 17.01 25.32
C THR A 420 -9.61 17.47 24.00
N VAL A 421 -8.39 18.02 24.01
CA VAL A 421 -7.73 18.54 22.81
C VAL A 421 -6.94 17.42 22.14
N GLY A 422 -7.04 17.34 20.81
CA GLY A 422 -6.26 16.43 20.00
C GLY A 422 -5.95 17.00 18.63
N SER A 423 -5.20 16.24 17.85
CA SER A 423 -4.95 16.57 16.46
C SER A 423 -4.72 15.33 15.63
N THR A 424 -5.18 15.35 14.39
CA THR A 424 -4.71 14.40 13.38
C THR A 424 -3.26 14.71 13.00
N ALA A 425 -2.59 13.75 12.37
CA ALA A 425 -1.28 13.99 11.78
C ALA A 425 -1.11 13.18 10.51
N VAL A 426 -0.99 13.87 9.37
CA VAL A 426 -0.50 13.27 8.12
C VAL A 426 0.84 13.88 7.77
N VAL A 427 1.84 13.02 7.62
CA VAL A 427 3.24 13.41 7.40
C VAL A 427 3.79 12.69 6.17
N ALA A 428 4.61 13.39 5.38
CA ALA A 428 5.36 12.83 4.28
C ALA A 428 6.86 13.15 4.41
N VAL A 429 7.70 12.12 4.27
CA VAL A 429 9.15 12.23 4.10
C VAL A 429 9.49 11.87 2.66
N ILE A 430 10.11 12.80 1.94
CA ILE A 430 10.37 12.65 0.51
C ILE A 430 11.87 12.78 0.25
N CYS A 431 12.44 11.83 -0.48
CA CYS A 431 13.80 11.90 -1.00
C CYS A 431 13.80 11.64 -2.52
N SER A 432 14.97 11.55 -3.13
CA SER A 432 15.08 11.29 -4.58
C SER A 432 14.44 9.98 -5.01
N SER A 433 14.44 8.95 -4.14
CA SER A 433 14.03 7.59 -4.48
C SER A 433 12.66 7.18 -3.92
N HIS A 434 12.24 7.71 -2.78
CA HIS A 434 11.05 7.24 -2.06
C HIS A 434 10.19 8.37 -1.51
N ILE A 435 8.92 8.04 -1.29
CA ILE A 435 7.94 8.81 -0.52
C ILE A 435 7.50 7.90 0.63
N ILE A 436 7.65 8.36 1.86
CA ILE A 436 7.19 7.67 3.06
C ILE A 436 6.10 8.53 3.70
N VAL A 437 4.89 7.99 3.83
CA VAL A 437 3.75 8.69 4.44
C VAL A 437 3.37 8.00 5.74
N ALA A 438 3.14 8.77 6.80
CA ALA A 438 2.56 8.28 8.06
C ALA A 438 1.28 9.07 8.35
N ASN A 439 0.17 8.36 8.57
CA ASN A 439 -1.12 8.97 8.85
C ASN A 439 -1.69 8.51 10.20
N CYS A 440 -2.19 9.46 10.99
CA CYS A 440 -2.94 9.22 12.21
C CYS A 440 -4.14 10.18 12.27
N GLY A 441 -5.26 9.76 11.67
CA GLY A 441 -6.52 10.51 11.64
C GLY A 441 -7.15 10.47 10.25
N ASP A 442 -7.92 11.50 9.93
CA ASP A 442 -8.68 11.66 8.69
C ASP A 442 -8.22 12.82 7.79
N SER A 443 -7.13 13.50 8.16
CA SER A 443 -6.27 14.14 7.15
C SER A 443 -5.72 13.11 6.17
N ARG A 444 -5.36 13.54 4.95
CA ARG A 444 -4.99 12.60 3.88
C ARG A 444 -3.83 13.08 3.01
N ALA A 445 -3.02 12.11 2.55
CA ALA A 445 -1.99 12.29 1.54
C ALA A 445 -2.37 11.54 0.25
N VAL A 446 -2.31 12.22 -0.90
CA VAL A 446 -2.67 11.67 -2.21
C VAL A 446 -1.59 12.02 -3.24
N LEU A 447 -1.05 10.98 -3.89
CA LEU A 447 -0.07 11.07 -4.97
C LEU A 447 -0.77 11.11 -6.33
N CYS A 448 -0.43 12.08 -7.16
CA CYS A 448 -0.79 12.08 -8.56
C CYS A 448 0.30 11.32 -9.34
N ARG A 449 -0.02 10.12 -9.84
CA ARG A 449 0.87 9.29 -10.66
C ARG A 449 0.32 9.24 -12.09
N GLY A 450 0.99 9.91 -13.01
CA GLY A 450 0.51 10.13 -14.36
C GLY A 450 -0.77 10.99 -14.38
N LYS A 451 -1.92 10.34 -14.56
CA LYS A 451 -3.25 10.99 -14.51
C LYS A 451 -4.14 10.43 -13.40
N GLU A 452 -3.66 9.45 -12.65
CA GLU A 452 -4.41 8.77 -11.61
C GLU A 452 -4.07 9.32 -10.23
N ALA A 453 -5.04 9.28 -9.32
CA ALA A 453 -4.89 9.66 -7.93
C ALA A 453 -4.70 8.40 -7.08
N VAL A 454 -3.55 8.29 -6.43
CA VAL A 454 -3.15 7.17 -5.57
C VAL A 454 -3.14 7.66 -4.12
N ALA A 455 -4.09 7.21 -3.31
CA ALA A 455 -4.11 7.54 -1.88
C ALA A 455 -2.93 6.84 -1.18
N LEU A 456 -2.08 7.62 -0.50
CA LEU A 456 -0.95 7.11 0.29
C LEU A 456 -1.29 7.02 1.79
N SER A 457 -2.55 7.28 2.14
CA SER A 457 -3.10 7.13 3.48
C SER A 457 -4.57 6.76 3.37
N ILE A 458 -5.06 5.98 4.34
CA ILE A 458 -6.48 5.67 4.48
C ILE A 458 -6.96 6.34 5.77
N ASP A 459 -8.07 7.07 5.69
CA ASP A 459 -8.62 7.78 6.83
C ASP A 459 -8.97 6.80 7.97
N HIS A 460 -8.58 7.16 9.18
CA HIS A 460 -8.97 6.47 10.40
C HIS A 460 -10.36 6.96 10.83
N LYS A 461 -11.40 6.49 10.12
CA LYS A 461 -12.80 6.76 10.46
C LYS A 461 -13.36 5.60 11.30
N PRO A 462 -14.20 5.86 12.32
CA PRO A 462 -14.86 4.80 13.09
C PRO A 462 -15.75 3.87 12.26
N SER A 463 -16.15 4.27 11.05
CA SER A 463 -16.91 3.41 10.12
C SER A 463 -16.07 2.39 9.35
N ARG A 464 -14.74 2.41 9.48
CA ARG A 464 -13.85 1.42 8.85
C ARG A 464 -13.93 0.12 9.64
N ASP A 465 -14.17 -1.02 8.97
CA ASP A 465 -14.51 -2.29 9.63
C ASP A 465 -13.48 -2.74 10.70
N ASP A 466 -12.19 -2.56 10.42
CA ASP A 466 -11.10 -2.88 11.33
C ASP A 466 -11.05 -1.95 12.54
N GLU A 467 -11.25 -0.64 12.34
CA GLU A 467 -11.31 0.35 13.42
C GLU A 467 -12.55 0.18 14.27
N TYR A 468 -13.68 -0.16 13.65
CA TYR A 468 -14.93 -0.47 14.33
C TYR A 468 -14.75 -1.66 15.27
N ALA A 469 -14.24 -2.78 14.73
CA ALA A 469 -13.95 -3.97 15.50
C ALA A 469 -12.95 -3.71 16.63
N ARG A 470 -11.88 -2.93 16.38
CA ARG A 470 -10.88 -2.56 17.39
C ARG A 470 -11.49 -1.79 18.57
N ILE A 471 -12.36 -0.82 18.28
CA ILE A 471 -13.01 0.02 19.29
C ILE A 471 -13.98 -0.82 20.12
N GLU A 472 -14.85 -1.62 19.48
CA GLU A 472 -15.80 -2.48 20.19
C GLU A 472 -15.12 -3.57 21.02
N ALA A 473 -14.08 -4.21 20.50
CA ALA A 473 -13.30 -5.21 21.23
C ALA A 473 -12.66 -4.64 22.51
N SER A 474 -12.42 -3.32 22.53
CA SER A 474 -11.89 -2.59 23.69
C SER A 474 -13.01 -2.01 24.58
N GLY A 475 -14.26 -2.47 24.41
CA GLY A 475 -15.43 -1.99 25.16
C GLY A 475 -15.94 -0.61 24.76
N GLY A 476 -15.45 -0.06 23.65
CA GLY A 476 -15.85 1.22 23.10
C GLY A 476 -17.20 1.14 22.39
N LYS A 477 -17.81 2.30 22.15
CA LYS A 477 -19.05 2.40 21.35
C LYS A 477 -18.86 3.33 20.17
N ILE A 478 -19.46 2.95 19.05
CA ILE A 478 -19.55 3.79 17.86
C ILE A 478 -21.02 4.11 17.62
N ILE A 479 -21.30 5.41 17.53
CA ILE A 479 -22.66 5.93 17.43
C ILE A 479 -22.77 6.72 16.14
N GLN A 480 -23.81 6.44 15.36
CA GLN A 480 -24.11 7.22 14.16
C GLN A 480 -24.85 8.51 14.56
N TRP A 481 -24.10 9.60 14.70
CA TRP A 481 -24.58 10.93 15.06
C TRP A 481 -23.88 11.98 14.20
N HIS A 482 -24.55 12.44 13.13
CA HIS A 482 -23.94 13.29 12.09
C HIS A 482 -22.62 12.69 11.55
N GLY A 483 -22.66 11.39 11.21
CA GLY A 483 -21.49 10.56 10.90
C GLY A 483 -21.23 9.51 11.98
N TYR A 484 -20.33 8.57 11.74
CA TYR A 484 -19.91 7.58 12.74
C TYR A 484 -18.92 8.22 13.70
N ARG A 485 -19.22 8.18 15.01
CA ARG A 485 -18.41 8.80 16.05
C ARG A 485 -18.12 7.86 17.20
N VAL A 486 -16.93 7.95 17.76
CA VAL A 486 -16.53 7.24 19.00
C VAL A 486 -17.22 7.92 20.18
N PHE A 487 -18.08 7.16 20.88
CA PHE A 487 -18.94 7.63 21.96
C PHE A 487 -19.72 8.90 21.63
N ASP A 488 -20.21 9.08 20.39
CA ASP A 488 -20.89 10.31 19.90
C ASP A 488 -20.04 11.58 19.79
N VAL A 489 -18.76 11.53 20.20
CA VAL A 489 -17.89 12.71 20.27
C VAL A 489 -17.01 12.88 19.02
N LEU A 490 -16.03 11.99 18.79
CA LEU A 490 -15.03 12.17 17.74
C LEU A 490 -15.35 11.37 16.47
N ALA A 491 -15.23 12.03 15.30
CA ALA A 491 -15.48 11.45 13.97
C ALA A 491 -14.28 10.71 13.36
N MET A 492 -13.16 10.63 14.10
CA MET A 492 -11.96 9.86 13.78
C MET A 492 -11.72 8.81 14.86
N SER A 493 -11.05 7.71 14.51
CA SER A 493 -10.76 6.58 15.40
C SER A 493 -9.31 6.61 15.94
N ARG A 494 -8.46 7.49 15.42
CA ARG A 494 -7.06 7.69 15.84
C ARG A 494 -6.70 9.17 15.79
N SER A 495 -5.92 9.63 16.77
CA SER A 495 -5.36 10.99 16.84
C SER A 495 -4.25 11.06 17.88
N ILE A 496 -3.42 12.11 17.81
CA ILE A 496 -2.50 12.50 18.88
C ILE A 496 -3.30 13.33 19.90
N GLY A 497 -3.11 13.09 21.20
CA GLY A 497 -3.88 13.74 22.26
C GLY A 497 -5.21 13.03 22.53
N ALA A 498 -6.29 13.80 22.67
CA ALA A 498 -7.66 13.31 22.96
C ALA A 498 -7.70 12.26 24.08
N ARG A 499 -6.98 12.52 25.18
CA ARG A 499 -6.68 11.55 26.24
C ARG A 499 -7.93 10.98 26.91
N TYR A 500 -8.98 11.78 27.03
CA TYR A 500 -10.26 11.37 27.61
C TYR A 500 -10.96 10.21 26.86
N LEU A 501 -10.58 9.93 25.60
CA LEU A 501 -11.11 8.82 24.80
C LEU A 501 -10.11 7.68 24.59
N LYS A 502 -8.99 7.67 25.32
CA LYS A 502 -8.12 6.48 25.37
C LYS A 502 -8.82 5.39 26.22
N PRO A 503 -8.77 4.10 25.83
CA PRO A 503 -7.89 3.51 24.82
C PRO A 503 -8.50 3.38 23.40
N TRP A 504 -9.67 3.96 23.13
CA TRP A 504 -10.37 3.78 21.86
C TRP A 504 -9.79 4.64 20.74
N ILE A 505 -9.41 5.88 21.08
CA ILE A 505 -8.61 6.76 20.24
C ILE A 505 -7.13 6.51 20.55
N ILE A 506 -6.36 6.11 19.55
CA ILE A 506 -4.94 5.75 19.71
C ILE A 506 -4.05 6.63 18.81
N PRO A 507 -2.82 6.94 19.23
CA PRO A 507 -1.89 7.75 18.44
C PRO A 507 -1.10 6.93 17.41
N LYS A 508 -1.46 5.65 17.18
CA LYS A 508 -0.71 4.74 16.32
C LYS A 508 -0.95 5.05 14.83
N PRO A 509 0.08 5.50 14.08
CA PRO A 509 -0.08 5.77 12.66
C PRO A 509 -0.13 4.49 11.82
N GLU A 510 -0.67 4.60 10.61
CA GLU A 510 -0.41 3.68 9.51
C GLU A 510 0.61 4.32 8.57
N VAL A 511 1.59 3.54 8.11
CA VAL A 511 2.70 4.02 7.29
C VAL A 511 2.65 3.40 5.90
N MET A 512 2.99 4.16 4.88
CA MET A 512 3.15 3.70 3.50
C MET A 512 4.55 4.06 3.00
N PHE A 513 5.33 3.05 2.64
CA PHE A 513 6.66 3.20 2.03
C PHE A 513 6.58 2.96 0.52
N VAL A 514 6.75 3.99 -0.30
CA VAL A 514 6.51 3.92 -1.75
C VAL A 514 7.72 4.39 -2.56
N PRO A 515 8.21 3.58 -3.53
CA PRO A 515 9.23 4.04 -4.47
C PRO A 515 8.64 5.07 -5.45
N ARG A 516 9.45 6.10 -5.74
CA ARG A 516 9.13 7.10 -6.75
C ARG A 516 9.30 6.53 -8.15
N VAL A 517 8.45 6.98 -9.06
CA VAL A 517 8.52 6.64 -10.49
C VAL A 517 8.52 7.91 -11.32
N ARG A 518 8.91 7.81 -12.60
CA ARG A 518 9.02 8.98 -13.48
C ARG A 518 7.67 9.64 -13.74
N GLU A 519 6.59 8.88 -13.64
CA GLU A 519 5.22 9.29 -13.86
C GLU A 519 4.66 10.16 -12.73
N ASP A 520 5.31 10.19 -11.56
CA ASP A 520 4.88 11.00 -10.42
C ASP A 520 4.83 12.49 -10.79
N GLU A 521 3.67 13.10 -10.62
CA GLU A 521 3.40 14.50 -10.99
C GLU A 521 3.49 15.41 -9.76
N CYS A 522 2.67 15.14 -8.74
CA CYS A 522 2.68 15.92 -7.49
C CYS A 522 2.12 15.09 -6.33
N LEU A 523 2.47 15.47 -5.11
CA LEU A 523 1.89 14.94 -3.87
C LEU A 523 1.07 16.06 -3.21
N VAL A 524 -0.10 15.72 -2.67
CA VAL A 524 -0.95 16.65 -1.91
C VAL A 524 -1.23 16.08 -0.53
N LEU A 525 -0.93 16.84 0.52
CA LEU A 525 -1.33 16.58 1.91
C LEU A 525 -2.35 17.64 2.30
N ALA A 526 -3.47 17.26 2.91
CA ALA A 526 -4.44 18.24 3.40
C ALA A 526 -5.31 17.73 4.55
N SER A 527 -5.87 18.67 5.32
CA SER A 527 -6.94 18.45 6.29
C SER A 527 -8.26 18.11 5.59
N ASP A 528 -9.23 17.60 6.35
CA ASP A 528 -10.53 17.17 5.81
C ASP A 528 -11.36 18.36 5.26
N GLY A 529 -11.06 19.58 5.68
CA GLY A 529 -11.62 20.80 5.09
C GLY A 529 -11.41 20.93 3.56
N LEU A 530 -10.42 20.22 2.99
CA LEU A 530 -10.33 19.97 1.54
C LEU A 530 -11.11 18.71 1.12
N TRP A 531 -10.84 17.58 1.76
CA TRP A 531 -11.28 16.25 1.31
C TRP A 531 -12.78 15.97 1.46
N ASP A 532 -13.46 16.68 2.35
CA ASP A 532 -14.92 16.53 2.56
C ASP A 532 -15.73 17.08 1.39
N VAL A 533 -15.17 18.02 0.64
CA VAL A 533 -15.86 18.69 -0.49
C VAL A 533 -15.25 18.38 -1.85
N MET A 534 -14.12 17.67 -1.87
CA MET A 534 -13.37 17.37 -3.09
C MET A 534 -12.81 15.95 -3.09
N THR A 535 -12.95 15.27 -4.22
CA THR A 535 -12.40 13.92 -4.39
C THR A 535 -10.89 13.93 -4.66
N ASN A 536 -10.23 12.80 -4.38
CA ASN A 536 -8.80 12.60 -4.68
C ASN A 536 -8.46 12.93 -6.15
N ALA A 537 -9.27 12.45 -7.10
CA ALA A 537 -9.06 12.67 -8.53
C ALA A 537 -9.21 14.15 -8.93
N GLU A 538 -10.21 14.86 -8.39
CA GLU A 538 -10.40 16.29 -8.63
C GLU A 538 -9.20 17.09 -8.11
N VAL A 539 -8.73 16.81 -6.90
CA VAL A 539 -7.59 17.50 -6.27
C VAL A 539 -6.31 17.27 -7.08
N CYS A 540 -5.96 16.03 -7.41
CA CYS A 540 -4.76 15.72 -8.20
C CYS A 540 -4.80 16.39 -9.58
N LYS A 541 -5.95 16.33 -10.27
CA LYS A 541 -6.14 16.98 -11.57
C LYS A 541 -5.96 18.49 -11.47
N ALA A 542 -6.60 19.13 -10.50
CA ALA A 542 -6.53 20.57 -10.30
C ALA A 542 -5.11 21.04 -9.93
N ALA A 543 -4.45 20.35 -9.01
CA ALA A 543 -3.07 20.65 -8.60
C ALA A 543 -2.12 20.58 -9.80
N ARG A 544 -2.15 19.47 -10.54
CA ARG A 544 -1.32 19.25 -11.72
C ARG A 544 -1.58 20.31 -12.80
N GLN A 545 -2.85 20.60 -13.09
CA GLN A 545 -3.22 21.61 -14.09
C GLN A 545 -2.76 23.01 -13.68
N ARG A 546 -2.86 23.35 -12.39
CA ARG A 546 -2.48 24.67 -11.89
C ARG A 546 -0.97 24.88 -11.92
N ILE A 547 -0.18 23.86 -11.56
CA ILE A 547 1.28 23.86 -11.72
C ILE A 547 1.68 24.04 -13.19
N LEU A 548 1.07 23.26 -14.09
CA LEU A 548 1.34 23.36 -15.53
C LEU A 548 0.99 24.73 -16.11
N LEU A 549 -0.14 25.31 -15.70
CA LEU A 549 -0.56 26.64 -16.13
C LEU A 549 0.44 27.70 -15.66
N TRP A 550 0.87 27.63 -14.40
CA TRP A 550 1.86 28.58 -13.86
C TRP A 550 3.15 28.57 -14.67
N HIS A 551 3.69 27.39 -14.99
CA HIS A 551 4.90 27.31 -15.81
C HIS A 551 4.72 27.74 -17.26
N LYS A 552 3.52 27.57 -17.82
CA LYS A 552 3.19 28.07 -19.17
C LYS A 552 3.23 29.59 -19.22
N GLU A 553 2.77 30.26 -18.17
CA GLU A 553 2.68 31.72 -18.09
C GLU A 553 4.01 32.37 -17.67
N ASN A 554 4.77 31.73 -16.79
CA ASN A 554 5.96 32.33 -16.14
C ASN A 554 7.30 31.69 -16.56
N GLY A 555 7.26 30.60 -17.33
CA GLY A 555 8.46 29.83 -17.70
C GLY A 555 9.02 28.98 -16.56
N THR A 556 10.28 28.55 -16.71
CA THR A 556 10.99 27.77 -15.68
C THR A 556 11.92 28.68 -14.90
N ASN A 557 11.77 28.73 -13.57
CA ASN A 557 12.68 29.49 -12.71
C ASN A 557 14.13 28.98 -12.85
N PRO A 558 15.14 29.87 -12.85
CA PRO A 558 16.55 29.47 -12.83
C PRO A 558 16.85 28.54 -11.64
N ARG A 559 17.63 27.47 -11.86
CA ARG A 559 17.95 26.43 -10.85
C ARG A 559 18.40 27.00 -9.50
N ALA A 560 19.18 28.09 -9.50
CA ALA A 560 19.72 28.72 -8.29
C ALA A 560 18.67 29.31 -7.33
N LYS A 561 17.45 29.61 -7.81
CA LYS A 561 16.34 30.13 -6.96
C LYS A 561 15.33 29.06 -6.57
N ARG A 562 15.42 27.85 -7.13
CA ARG A 562 14.42 26.77 -6.92
C ARG A 562 14.56 26.03 -5.59
N SER A 563 15.70 26.16 -4.90
CA SER A 563 15.97 25.51 -3.61
C SER A 563 15.77 26.41 -2.40
N GLN A 564 15.43 27.69 -2.60
CA GLN A 564 15.30 28.69 -1.54
C GLN A 564 13.83 29.08 -1.35
N GLY A 565 13.14 28.38 -0.45
CA GLY A 565 11.79 28.69 -0.04
C GLY A 565 10.70 27.98 -0.85
N VAL A 566 9.54 28.63 -0.91
CA VAL A 566 8.32 28.10 -1.54
C VAL A 566 8.43 28.16 -3.07
N ASP A 567 8.05 27.08 -3.74
CA ASP A 567 7.92 27.05 -5.20
C ASP A 567 6.61 27.76 -5.62
N PRO A 568 6.67 28.81 -6.46
CA PRO A 568 5.48 29.56 -6.83
C PRO A 568 4.41 28.75 -7.58
N ALA A 569 4.79 27.73 -8.34
CA ALA A 569 3.83 26.90 -9.07
C ALA A 569 3.05 25.99 -8.13
N ALA A 570 3.75 25.35 -7.19
CA ALA A 570 3.14 24.56 -6.12
C ALA A 570 2.31 25.43 -5.17
N GLN A 571 2.77 26.65 -4.86
CA GLN A 571 2.00 27.61 -4.05
C GLN A 571 0.69 28.01 -4.73
N ALA A 572 0.75 28.36 -6.02
CA ALA A 572 -0.44 28.70 -6.79
C ALA A 572 -1.44 27.53 -6.88
N ALA A 573 -0.95 26.29 -6.83
CA ALA A 573 -1.80 25.10 -6.75
C ALA A 573 -2.46 24.94 -5.38
N ALA A 574 -1.70 25.10 -4.28
CA ALA A 574 -2.24 25.02 -2.93
C ALA A 574 -3.36 26.06 -2.70
N GLU A 575 -3.10 27.34 -3.04
CA GLU A 575 -4.08 28.43 -2.94
C GLU A 575 -5.32 28.22 -3.80
N TYR A 576 -5.14 27.64 -5.00
CA TYR A 576 -6.25 27.33 -5.88
C TYR A 576 -7.13 26.22 -5.32
N LEU A 577 -6.53 25.18 -4.72
CA LEU A 577 -7.25 24.09 -4.07
C LEU A 577 -8.07 24.59 -2.87
N SER A 578 -7.49 25.40 -1.97
CA SER A 578 -8.22 25.95 -0.83
C SER A 578 -9.38 26.86 -1.28
N SER A 579 -9.14 27.70 -2.30
CA SER A 579 -10.19 28.53 -2.89
C SER A 579 -11.31 27.71 -3.52
N MET A 580 -10.98 26.57 -4.13
CA MET A 580 -11.95 25.66 -4.72
C MET A 580 -12.77 24.93 -3.65
N ALA A 581 -12.15 24.51 -2.55
CA ALA A 581 -12.84 23.93 -1.40
C ALA A 581 -13.85 24.91 -0.79
N LEU A 582 -13.47 26.19 -0.60
CA LEU A 582 -14.40 27.24 -0.14
C LEU A 582 -15.59 27.42 -1.09
N ARG A 583 -15.34 27.45 -2.41
CA ARG A 583 -16.41 27.56 -3.43
C ARG A 583 -17.32 26.33 -3.47
N LYS A 584 -16.78 25.15 -3.18
CA LYS A 584 -17.54 23.89 -3.08
C LYS A 584 -18.25 23.73 -1.74
N GLY A 585 -18.19 24.75 -0.87
CA GLY A 585 -18.98 24.81 0.35
C GLY A 585 -18.28 24.24 1.57
N SER A 586 -16.95 24.18 1.60
CA SER A 586 -16.23 23.88 2.86
C SER A 586 -16.54 24.97 3.90
N TYR A 587 -16.84 24.53 5.12
CA TYR A 587 -17.06 25.38 6.29
C TYR A 587 -15.94 25.22 7.32
N ASP A 588 -14.92 24.42 7.02
CA ASP A 588 -13.85 24.10 7.95
C ASP A 588 -12.61 24.99 7.81
N ASN A 589 -11.65 24.81 8.71
CA ASN A 589 -10.25 25.17 8.43
C ASN A 589 -9.76 24.38 7.21
N ILE A 590 -8.86 24.97 6.41
CA ILE A 590 -8.38 24.33 5.20
C ILE A 590 -6.87 24.50 5.12
N SER A 591 -6.16 23.40 5.31
CA SER A 591 -4.71 23.33 5.16
C SER A 591 -4.34 22.38 4.04
N VAL A 592 -3.53 22.86 3.10
CA VAL A 592 -3.10 22.12 1.91
C VAL A 592 -1.62 22.35 1.68
N THR A 593 -0.86 21.28 1.55
CA THR A 593 0.53 21.29 1.07
C THR A 593 0.59 20.55 -0.27
N VAL A 594 1.15 21.19 -1.29
CA VAL A 594 1.39 20.60 -2.61
C VAL A 594 2.89 20.51 -2.84
N VAL A 595 3.37 19.34 -3.25
CA VAL A 595 4.77 19.10 -3.61
C VAL A 595 4.84 18.71 -5.08
N ASP A 596 5.56 19.48 -5.91
CA ASP A 596 5.83 19.12 -7.30
C ASP A 596 6.95 18.08 -7.34
N LEU A 597 6.64 16.90 -7.89
CA LEU A 597 7.57 15.78 -7.94
C LEU A 597 8.37 15.73 -9.26
N LYS A 598 8.05 16.60 -10.22
CA LYS A 598 8.79 16.68 -11.48
C LYS A 598 10.03 17.58 -11.34
N PRO A 599 11.22 17.10 -11.71
CA PRO A 599 12.43 17.94 -11.65
C PRO A 599 12.39 19.08 -12.68
N HIS A 600 11.79 18.82 -13.85
CA HIS A 600 11.65 19.79 -14.93
C HIS A 600 10.33 19.58 -15.68
N ARG A 601 9.59 20.67 -15.92
CA ARG A 601 8.38 20.67 -16.76
C ARG A 601 8.69 21.43 -18.06
N LYS A 602 9.10 20.70 -19.10
CA LYS A 602 9.38 21.27 -20.42
C LYS A 602 8.09 21.32 -21.25
N PHE A 603 7.78 22.50 -21.80
CA PHE A 603 6.72 22.65 -22.80
C PHE A 603 7.37 22.60 -24.18
N LYS A 604 6.93 21.68 -25.05
CA LYS A 604 7.26 21.79 -26.47
C LYS A 604 6.55 23.04 -27.00
N SER A 605 7.30 24.06 -27.41
CA SER A 605 6.72 25.13 -28.23
C SER A 605 6.21 24.47 -29.52
N LYS A 606 4.97 24.74 -29.91
CA LYS A 606 4.55 24.46 -31.29
C LYS A 606 5.35 25.42 -32.17
N SER A 607 6.41 24.89 -32.80
CA SER A 607 7.11 25.52 -33.93
C SER A 607 6.28 25.37 -35.19
#